data_AF-A0A0C9Y6I2-F1
#
_entry.id   AF-A0A0C9Y6I2-F1
#
_cell.length_a   1.000
_cell.length_b   1.000
_cell.length_c   1.000
_cell.angle_alpha   90.00
_cell.angle_beta   90.00
_cell.angle_gamma   90.00
#
_symmetry.space_group_name_H-M   'P 1'
#
loop_
_entity.id
_entity.type
_entity.pdbx_description
1 polymer ?
#
loop_
_entity_poly.entity_id
_entity_poly.type
_entity_poly.pdbx_seq_one_letter_code
_entity_poly.pdbx_strand_id
1 'polypeptide(L)'
;MAPERFSRFLRSRQRPSLGGDAVVTPTSAPTGATQPNSGSPSDDRGIPDTAAIETTRPGTSPSPAHVDVPVPVPTRGAPTPAHSDVQPTVPHRSEGSVDVPVIAHVEEVPSVSPTSRPLYRLDPAKAQEHVDRIRRFRILVMGRANAGKTTILQRVCNTTDQPEIFNGEGEKVDATVVRGSLTRGEHNIEDELVFQSNPRFVFHDSRGFEAGSEEQFNMMKKFVMDRAKTSKLDERIHAIWFCIPLSESHRMVTAAETKFFDSCDTGHVPVIMLATKADALELDASEQLEDQGLSVDDVQVEKLQKEIMNNIMVKLKDWLGKTMFPPHDYLSLTGMQSEGADCTPLLTCTTNALKEEGLQQLLVSTQQSNLELCMEFAIMKTLKGYMNRQHQNLSPETIAFSLSRWFPYPSISHSRQSLNIPTFSTSKQYSRQYIAENGIGAILVFEYLYFLLQVTAGRKDIQEDLNLAAQEYQSSCIHANVNKLIQEAFQSHSDNVEVLCPILVKIAHQNRLCKILFPY
;
A
#
# COMPACT_ATOMS: atom_id res chain seq x y z
N MET A 1 -26.51 12.97 -43.22
CA MET A 1 -27.93 13.13 -42.87
C MET A 1 -28.20 12.42 -41.56
N ALA A 2 -28.68 13.17 -40.58
CA ALA A 2 -29.58 12.75 -39.49
C ALA A 2 -30.81 13.70 -39.61
N PRO A 3 -31.88 13.67 -38.77
CA PRO A 3 -32.05 12.97 -37.49
C PRO A 3 -33.48 12.43 -37.25
N GLU A 4 -33.87 12.35 -35.96
CA GLU A 4 -35.21 12.14 -35.35
C GLU A 4 -35.61 10.70 -35.03
N ARG A 5 -36.32 10.38 -33.93
CA ARG A 5 -36.54 10.92 -32.54
C ARG A 5 -37.27 9.74 -31.80
N PHE A 6 -37.35 9.58 -30.48
CA PHE A 6 -37.92 10.48 -29.46
C PHE A 6 -37.58 10.01 -28.02
N SER A 7 -37.66 10.94 -27.08
CA SER A 7 -37.39 10.79 -25.64
C SER A 7 -38.64 10.52 -24.78
N ARG A 8 -38.44 10.00 -23.55
CA ARG A 8 -38.97 10.51 -22.25
C ARG A 8 -38.92 9.44 -21.13
N PHE A 9 -38.26 9.74 -20.00
CA PHE A 9 -38.95 10.26 -18.80
C PHE A 9 -37.95 10.64 -17.69
N LEU A 10 -38.01 11.90 -17.24
CA LEU A 10 -37.41 12.35 -15.98
C LEU A 10 -38.54 12.54 -14.96
N ARG A 11 -38.27 12.26 -13.68
CA ARG A 11 -39.03 12.83 -12.56
C ARG A 11 -38.08 13.33 -11.48
N SER A 12 -38.30 14.56 -11.08
CA SER A 12 -37.59 15.27 -10.02
C SER A 12 -37.90 14.71 -8.62
N ARG A 13 -36.97 14.91 -7.69
CA ARG A 13 -37.25 14.94 -6.25
C ARG A 13 -36.67 16.22 -5.64
N GLN A 14 -37.54 17.00 -5.00
CA GLN A 14 -37.18 18.20 -4.27
C GLN A 14 -36.62 17.84 -2.88
N ARG A 15 -35.77 18.71 -2.31
CA ARG A 15 -35.40 18.70 -0.88
C ARG A 15 -36.58 19.22 -0.02
N PRO A 16 -36.76 18.71 1.21
CA PRO A 16 -37.44 19.44 2.29
C PRO A 16 -36.42 20.07 3.27
N SER A 17 -36.79 21.20 3.86
CA SER A 17 -36.03 21.96 4.87
C SER A 17 -36.50 21.69 6.31
N LEU A 18 -35.77 22.23 7.30
CA LEU A 18 -35.97 22.04 8.75
C LEU A 18 -37.34 22.53 9.28
N GLY A 19 -37.78 21.92 10.39
CA GLY A 19 -38.51 22.63 11.47
C GLY A 19 -39.62 21.83 12.19
N GLY A 20 -39.57 21.76 13.53
CA GLY A 20 -40.73 21.47 14.38
C GLY A 20 -40.59 20.29 15.37
N ASP A 21 -40.75 20.58 16.66
CA ASP A 21 -40.67 19.61 17.77
C ASP A 21 -41.86 18.64 17.86
N ALA A 22 -41.60 17.41 18.32
CA ALA A 22 -42.57 16.60 19.08
C ALA A 22 -41.86 15.51 19.91
N VAL A 23 -42.12 15.51 21.23
CA VAL A 23 -41.63 14.49 22.18
C VAL A 23 -42.55 13.27 22.19
N VAL A 24 -42.03 12.06 21.94
CA VAL A 24 -42.64 10.79 22.40
C VAL A 24 -41.54 9.77 22.77
N THR A 25 -41.70 9.12 23.92
CA THR A 25 -40.83 8.08 24.50
C THR A 25 -40.87 6.72 23.78
N PRO A 26 -39.79 5.90 23.86
CA PRO A 26 -39.79 4.54 23.32
C PRO A 26 -40.50 3.52 24.22
N THR A 27 -41.29 2.63 23.62
CA THR A 27 -42.00 1.54 24.31
C THR A 27 -41.16 0.26 24.37
N SER A 28 -41.23 -0.44 25.50
CA SER A 28 -40.52 -1.69 25.82
C SER A 28 -41.00 -2.92 25.02
N ALA A 29 -40.07 -3.83 24.69
CA ALA A 29 -40.36 -5.19 24.24
C ALA A 29 -40.44 -6.19 25.43
N PRO A 30 -41.16 -7.32 25.32
CA PRO A 30 -41.57 -8.11 26.49
C PRO A 30 -40.62 -9.25 26.90
N THR A 31 -40.66 -9.59 28.18
CA THR A 31 -39.97 -10.72 28.81
C THR A 31 -40.74 -12.03 28.64
N GLY A 32 -40.04 -13.14 28.42
CA GLY A 32 -40.58 -14.51 28.52
C GLY A 32 -39.48 -15.48 28.95
N ALA A 33 -39.66 -16.14 30.09
CA ALA A 33 -38.62 -16.94 30.74
C ALA A 33 -38.99 -18.43 30.80
N THR A 34 -37.97 -19.31 30.75
CA THR A 34 -38.08 -20.68 31.28
C THR A 34 -36.74 -21.11 31.88
N GLN A 35 -36.76 -21.55 33.14
CA GLN A 35 -35.65 -22.16 33.88
C GLN A 35 -35.83 -23.70 33.88
N PRO A 36 -34.81 -24.51 34.23
CA PRO A 36 -34.78 -25.00 35.62
C PRO A 36 -33.37 -25.21 36.23
N ASN A 37 -33.36 -25.47 37.54
CA ASN A 37 -32.19 -25.59 38.42
C ASN A 37 -31.48 -26.96 38.36
N SER A 38 -30.19 -27.02 38.76
CA SER A 38 -29.75 -27.52 40.09
C SER A 38 -28.34 -28.15 40.09
N GLY A 39 -27.59 -28.00 41.20
CA GLY A 39 -26.43 -28.84 41.53
C GLY A 39 -25.14 -28.12 41.97
N SER A 40 -24.91 -28.02 43.29
CA SER A 40 -23.60 -27.75 43.92
C SER A 40 -23.18 -28.98 44.75
N PRO A 41 -21.87 -29.19 44.98
CA PRO A 41 -21.26 -28.92 46.31
C PRO A 41 -19.85 -28.26 46.19
N SER A 42 -19.38 -27.33 47.03
CA SER A 42 -19.06 -27.29 48.49
C SER A 42 -17.53 -27.34 48.74
N ASP A 43 -17.12 -26.84 49.92
CA ASP A 43 -15.74 -26.74 50.50
C ASP A 43 -14.94 -25.50 50.05
N ASP A 44 -14.85 -24.39 50.79
CA ASP A 44 -14.49 -24.10 52.21
C ASP A 44 -12.97 -24.09 52.51
N ARG A 45 -12.42 -22.88 52.75
CA ARG A 45 -11.55 -22.54 53.90
C ARG A 45 -11.03 -21.08 53.89
N GLY A 46 -11.33 -20.36 54.96
CA GLY A 46 -10.34 -19.57 55.73
C GLY A 46 -9.93 -18.15 55.26
N ILE A 47 -10.54 -17.12 55.88
CA ILE A 47 -9.88 -15.84 56.22
C ILE A 47 -9.42 -15.94 57.69
N PRO A 48 -8.41 -15.16 58.17
CA PRO A 48 -8.60 -13.78 58.67
C PRO A 48 -7.43 -12.83 58.25
N ASP A 49 -7.39 -11.50 58.47
CA ASP A 49 -8.36 -10.50 58.96
C ASP A 49 -7.86 -9.07 58.63
N THR A 50 -8.76 -8.07 58.64
CA THR A 50 -8.50 -6.61 58.85
C THR A 50 -7.59 -5.84 57.86
N ALA A 51 -7.76 -4.53 57.60
CA ALA A 51 -8.57 -3.50 58.27
C ALA A 51 -9.28 -2.55 57.27
N ALA A 52 -10.30 -1.84 57.76
CA ALA A 52 -11.10 -0.85 57.01
C ALA A 52 -10.63 0.60 57.24
N ILE A 53 -11.14 1.53 56.41
CA ILE A 53 -11.55 2.94 56.66
C ILE A 53 -11.84 3.56 55.28
N GLU A 54 -13.12 3.62 54.88
CA GLU A 54 -13.98 4.83 54.85
C GLU A 54 -13.45 5.98 53.97
N THR A 55 -14.01 6.18 52.77
CA THR A 55 -15.24 6.98 52.48
C THR A 55 -15.05 8.51 52.61
N THR A 56 -14.90 9.22 51.49
CA THR A 56 -15.64 10.49 51.23
C THR A 56 -15.56 11.00 49.79
N ARG A 57 -16.70 11.54 49.33
CA ARG A 57 -16.97 12.46 48.21
C ARG A 57 -18.04 13.43 48.74
N PRO A 58 -18.41 14.55 48.08
CA PRO A 58 -17.68 15.38 47.12
C PRO A 58 -17.77 16.90 47.46
N GLY A 59 -17.15 17.78 46.66
CA GLY A 59 -17.48 19.22 46.63
C GLY A 59 -16.65 20.02 45.61
N THR A 60 -17.24 20.48 44.50
CA THR A 60 -17.79 21.84 44.23
C THR A 60 -16.74 22.91 43.87
N SER A 61 -16.95 23.56 42.73
CA SER A 61 -16.11 24.63 42.14
C SER A 61 -16.08 25.92 42.98
N PRO A 62 -15.13 26.83 42.69
CA PRO A 62 -15.57 28.06 41.99
C PRO A 62 -14.59 28.60 40.92
N SER A 63 -15.14 29.45 40.05
CA SER A 63 -14.44 30.46 39.23
C SER A 63 -14.92 31.84 39.73
N PRO A 64 -14.14 32.95 39.65
CA PRO A 64 -14.34 33.86 38.51
C PRO A 64 -13.18 34.81 38.09
N ALA A 65 -13.36 35.40 36.90
CA ALA A 65 -13.02 36.79 36.47
C ALA A 65 -11.59 37.26 36.11
N HIS A 66 -11.45 37.61 34.80
CA HIS A 66 -10.86 38.84 34.20
C HIS A 66 -9.72 39.64 34.88
N VAL A 67 -8.61 39.81 34.15
CA VAL A 67 -7.92 41.12 33.90
C VAL A 67 -7.29 41.11 32.48
N ASP A 68 -7.13 42.29 31.87
CA ASP A 68 -6.80 42.58 30.46
C ASP A 68 -5.37 42.31 29.95
N VAL A 69 -5.27 42.36 28.60
CA VAL A 69 -4.06 42.31 27.76
C VAL A 69 -3.40 43.70 27.65
N PRO A 70 -2.06 43.78 27.48
CA PRO A 70 -1.55 44.62 26.38
C PRO A 70 -0.48 43.94 25.50
N VAL A 71 -0.54 44.28 24.21
CA VAL A 71 0.42 43.91 23.14
C VAL A 71 1.59 44.92 23.10
N PRO A 72 2.77 44.53 22.58
CA PRO A 72 3.46 45.42 21.66
C PRO A 72 3.96 44.74 20.37
N VAL A 73 4.00 45.53 19.28
CA VAL A 73 4.55 45.20 17.95
C VAL A 73 5.59 46.29 17.57
N PRO A 74 6.25 46.25 16.40
CA PRO A 74 7.66 45.86 16.23
C PRO A 74 8.61 47.05 16.02
N THR A 75 9.93 46.76 15.93
CA THR A 75 10.91 47.72 15.40
C THR A 75 11.81 47.07 14.34
N ARG A 76 12.10 47.79 13.26
CA ARG A 76 12.82 47.33 12.06
C ARG A 76 14.01 48.27 11.81
N GLY A 77 15.22 47.75 11.58
CA GLY A 77 16.39 48.59 11.29
C GLY A 77 17.68 47.82 10.93
N ALA A 78 18.25 48.18 9.79
CA ALA A 78 19.57 47.83 9.24
C ALA A 78 19.98 49.01 8.30
N PRO A 79 21.25 49.23 7.90
CA PRO A 79 22.34 48.25 7.74
C PRO A 79 23.77 48.69 8.19
N THR A 80 24.75 47.88 7.76
CA THR A 80 26.25 47.85 7.83
C THR A 80 27.00 49.13 7.34
N PRO A 81 28.37 49.26 7.33
CA PRO A 81 29.44 48.21 7.25
C PRO A 81 30.79 48.42 7.99
N ALA A 82 31.68 47.42 7.93
CA ALA A 82 33.16 47.58 8.01
C ALA A 82 33.90 46.38 7.36
N HIS A 83 35.00 46.66 6.63
CA HIS A 83 35.92 45.67 6.03
C HIS A 83 37.25 45.59 6.81
N SER A 84 37.93 44.43 6.76
CA SER A 84 39.39 44.32 6.91
C SER A 84 39.94 43.06 6.22
N ASP A 85 40.75 43.24 5.17
CA ASP A 85 41.71 42.23 4.66
C ASP A 85 43.11 42.48 5.26
N VAL A 86 44.01 41.48 5.21
CA VAL A 86 45.45 41.57 4.85
C VAL A 86 46.23 40.30 5.24
N GLN A 87 47.21 39.92 4.40
CA GLN A 87 48.14 38.78 4.53
C GLN A 87 49.57 39.24 4.07
N PRO A 88 50.56 38.34 3.83
CA PRO A 88 51.57 37.74 4.72
C PRO A 88 52.98 38.41 4.69
N THR A 89 53.95 37.89 5.47
CA THR A 89 55.41 38.08 5.21
C THR A 89 56.28 36.90 5.68
N VAL A 90 57.44 36.69 5.05
CA VAL A 90 58.45 35.60 5.28
C VAL A 90 59.87 36.20 5.41
N PRO A 91 60.80 35.56 6.16
CA PRO A 91 62.20 35.39 5.70
C PRO A 91 62.73 33.94 5.94
N HIS A 92 63.45 33.27 5.01
CA HIS A 92 64.88 33.39 4.61
C HIS A 92 65.93 32.95 5.69
N ARG A 93 67.05 32.22 5.42
CA ARG A 93 67.60 31.53 4.21
C ARG A 93 68.94 30.77 4.55
N SER A 94 69.35 29.75 3.75
CA SER A 94 70.74 29.27 3.45
C SER A 94 71.64 28.67 4.56
N GLU A 95 72.66 27.81 4.34
CA GLU A 95 73.18 27.05 3.16
C GLU A 95 74.17 25.92 3.60
N GLY A 96 74.46 24.93 2.74
CA GLY A 96 75.54 23.93 2.95
C GLY A 96 75.55 22.73 1.98
N SER A 97 76.42 22.74 0.95
CA SER A 97 76.53 21.73 -0.14
C SER A 97 77.39 20.50 0.25
N VAL A 98 77.23 19.28 -0.32
CA VAL A 98 77.93 18.68 -1.52
C VAL A 98 77.58 17.16 -1.54
N ASP A 99 77.35 16.39 -2.63
CA ASP A 99 77.17 16.64 -4.08
C ASP A 99 76.45 15.48 -4.84
N VAL A 100 75.99 15.80 -6.06
CA VAL A 100 75.93 15.10 -7.39
C VAL A 100 76.26 13.57 -7.51
N PRO A 101 75.62 12.71 -8.39
CA PRO A 101 74.74 13.01 -9.56
C PRO A 101 73.40 12.19 -9.78
N VAL A 102 72.36 12.86 -10.31
CA VAL A 102 71.58 12.52 -11.58
C VAL A 102 70.84 11.14 -11.69
N ILE A 103 69.57 10.98 -12.10
CA ILE A 103 68.49 11.88 -12.58
C ILE A 103 67.09 11.33 -12.19
N ALA A 104 66.09 12.22 -12.20
CA ALA A 104 64.70 12.07 -11.76
C ALA A 104 63.87 10.84 -12.19
N HIS A 105 62.96 10.42 -11.30
CA HIS A 105 61.54 10.21 -11.62
C HIS A 105 60.64 10.75 -10.50
N VAL A 106 59.43 11.17 -10.87
CA VAL A 106 58.47 11.89 -10.00
C VAL A 106 57.83 10.93 -8.99
N GLU A 107 57.76 11.36 -7.73
CA GLU A 107 57.01 10.67 -6.67
C GLU A 107 55.52 11.04 -6.79
N GLU A 108 54.72 10.18 -7.43
CA GLU A 108 53.26 10.33 -7.44
C GLU A 108 52.68 9.99 -6.06
N VAL A 109 52.05 10.98 -5.43
CA VAL A 109 51.20 10.77 -4.25
C VAL A 109 50.06 9.84 -4.64
N PRO A 110 49.87 8.67 -4.00
CA PRO A 110 48.82 7.74 -4.39
C PRO A 110 47.43 8.37 -4.24
N SER A 111 46.69 8.44 -5.34
CA SER A 111 45.30 8.89 -5.32
C SER A 111 44.47 7.91 -4.48
N VAL A 112 43.83 8.44 -3.43
CA VAL A 112 42.94 7.64 -2.58
C VAL A 112 41.69 7.30 -3.39
N SER A 113 41.72 6.11 -3.98
CA SER A 113 40.59 5.54 -4.69
C SER A 113 39.43 5.34 -3.70
N PRO A 114 38.18 5.68 -4.06
CA PRO A 114 37.05 5.49 -3.17
C PRO A 114 36.92 4.00 -2.85
N THR A 115 37.00 3.67 -1.56
CA THR A 115 36.99 2.30 -1.06
C THR A 115 35.81 1.53 -1.63
N SER A 116 36.11 0.44 -2.33
CA SER A 116 35.11 -0.48 -2.84
C SER A 116 34.28 -1.00 -1.68
N ARG A 117 32.99 -0.62 -1.63
CA ARG A 117 32.02 -1.25 -0.74
C ARG A 117 32.12 -2.75 -0.95
N PRO A 118 32.25 -3.59 0.09
CA PRO A 118 32.23 -5.03 -0.09
C PRO A 118 30.87 -5.41 -0.68
N LEU A 119 30.89 -5.77 -1.96
CA LEU A 119 29.69 -6.06 -2.72
C LEU A 119 29.25 -7.47 -2.34
N TYR A 120 28.62 -7.59 -1.16
CA TYR A 120 27.89 -8.76 -0.69
C TYR A 120 26.68 -8.98 -1.61
N ARG A 121 26.95 -9.39 -2.84
CA ARG A 121 25.95 -9.82 -3.80
C ARG A 121 25.47 -11.19 -3.35
N LEU A 122 24.43 -11.19 -2.51
CA LEU A 122 23.65 -12.38 -2.26
C LEU A 122 23.30 -12.99 -3.62
N ASP A 123 23.56 -14.29 -3.75
CA ASP A 123 23.09 -15.11 -4.86
C ASP A 123 21.56 -14.88 -5.01
N PRO A 124 21.05 -14.54 -6.20
CA PRO A 124 19.62 -14.31 -6.42
C PRO A 124 18.73 -15.44 -5.88
N ALA A 125 19.18 -16.70 -5.89
CA ALA A 125 18.43 -17.81 -5.30
C ALA A 125 18.34 -17.70 -3.77
N LYS A 126 19.42 -17.29 -3.09
CA LYS A 126 19.45 -17.05 -1.64
C LYS A 126 18.67 -15.78 -1.26
N ALA A 127 18.77 -14.72 -2.05
CA ALA A 127 17.95 -13.53 -1.87
C ALA A 127 16.46 -13.87 -1.95
N GLN A 128 16.05 -14.69 -2.92
CA GLN A 128 14.69 -15.20 -3.03
C GLN A 128 14.28 -16.04 -1.81
N GLU A 129 15.14 -16.97 -1.35
CA GLU A 129 14.87 -17.78 -0.15
C GLU A 129 14.71 -16.91 1.12
N HIS A 130 15.41 -15.79 1.21
CA HIS A 130 15.23 -14.83 2.29
C HIS A 130 13.87 -14.12 2.21
N VAL A 131 13.44 -13.69 1.03
CA VAL A 131 12.13 -13.04 0.85
C VAL A 131 10.97 -14.01 1.08
N ASP A 132 11.12 -15.28 0.69
CA ASP A 132 10.14 -16.35 0.91
C ASP A 132 9.88 -16.65 2.41
N ARG A 133 10.73 -16.15 3.32
CA ARG A 133 10.52 -16.25 4.78
C ARG A 133 9.63 -15.15 5.35
N ILE A 134 9.41 -14.06 4.61
CA ILE A 134 8.63 -12.90 5.06
C ILE A 134 7.14 -13.23 4.99
N ARG A 135 6.44 -13.14 6.12
CA ARG A 135 5.04 -13.60 6.20
C ARG A 135 3.99 -12.52 6.01
N ARG A 136 4.36 -11.25 6.20
CA ARG A 136 3.45 -10.10 6.13
C ARG A 136 4.06 -8.97 5.33
N PHE A 137 3.28 -8.36 4.45
CA PHE A 137 3.68 -7.14 3.77
C PHE A 137 3.46 -5.94 4.71
N ARG A 138 4.47 -5.07 4.80
CA ARG A 138 4.51 -3.96 5.78
C ARG A 138 4.61 -2.62 5.08
N ILE A 139 3.69 -1.72 5.39
CA ILE A 139 3.63 -0.39 4.78
C ILE A 139 3.65 0.66 5.86
N LEU A 140 4.54 1.64 5.74
CA LEU A 140 4.46 2.88 6.50
C LEU A 140 3.61 3.89 5.72
N VAL A 141 2.50 4.33 6.29
CA VAL A 141 1.70 5.43 5.75
C VAL A 141 2.12 6.72 6.43
N MET A 142 2.53 7.68 5.61
CA MET A 142 2.93 9.02 6.02
C MET A 142 2.02 10.07 5.42
N GLY A 143 2.07 11.27 6.01
CA GLY A 143 1.32 12.42 5.57
C GLY A 143 0.71 13.19 6.73
N ARG A 144 0.22 14.38 6.41
CA ARG A 144 -0.36 15.36 7.33
C ARG A 144 -1.56 14.81 8.14
N ALA A 145 -1.98 15.56 9.15
CA ALA A 145 -3.23 15.27 9.85
C ALA A 145 -4.38 15.33 8.83
N ASN A 146 -5.38 14.45 8.97
CA ASN A 146 -6.52 14.36 8.04
C ASN A 146 -6.15 14.13 6.55
N ALA A 147 -4.93 13.69 6.21
CA ALA A 147 -4.49 13.43 4.83
C ALA A 147 -5.10 12.16 4.17
N GLY A 148 -6.13 11.55 4.77
CA GLY A 148 -6.81 10.36 4.24
C GLY A 148 -6.14 9.01 4.55
N LYS A 149 -5.10 8.99 5.39
CA LYS A 149 -4.30 7.79 5.72
C LYS A 149 -5.15 6.57 6.10
N THR A 150 -5.96 6.68 7.16
CA THR A 150 -6.84 5.60 7.66
C THR A 150 -7.85 5.13 6.61
N THR A 151 -8.39 6.04 5.80
CA THR A 151 -9.35 5.72 4.73
C THR A 151 -8.71 4.86 3.64
N ILE A 152 -7.45 5.12 3.29
CA ILE A 152 -6.69 4.28 2.34
C ILE A 152 -6.45 2.88 2.93
N LEU A 153 -6.09 2.79 4.22
CA LEU A 153 -5.85 1.50 4.88
C LEU A 153 -7.08 0.61 4.91
N GLN A 154 -8.21 1.19 5.35
CA GLN A 154 -9.53 0.55 5.35
C GLN A 154 -9.91 0.08 3.94
N ARG A 155 -9.73 0.94 2.93
CA ARG A 155 -10.03 0.62 1.53
C ARG A 155 -9.22 -0.55 0.99
N VAL A 156 -7.91 -0.55 1.21
CA VAL A 156 -6.99 -1.60 0.76
C VAL A 156 -7.33 -2.95 1.41
N CYS A 157 -7.80 -2.94 2.66
CA CYS A 157 -8.25 -4.13 3.37
C CYS A 157 -9.73 -4.48 3.11
N ASN A 158 -10.41 -3.77 2.20
CA ASN A 158 -11.83 -3.91 1.88
C ASN A 158 -12.74 -4.01 3.11
N THR A 159 -12.55 -3.11 4.08
CA THR A 159 -13.31 -3.06 5.33
C THR A 159 -13.54 -1.62 5.79
N THR A 160 -14.57 -1.41 6.61
CA THR A 160 -14.82 -0.17 7.35
C THR A 160 -14.50 -0.30 8.85
N ASP A 161 -14.04 -1.48 9.28
CA ASP A 161 -13.63 -1.77 10.65
C ASP A 161 -12.40 -0.96 11.09
N GLN A 162 -12.14 -0.95 12.39
CA GLN A 162 -10.89 -0.43 12.94
C GLN A 162 -9.84 -1.55 12.98
N PRO A 163 -8.55 -1.25 12.74
CA PRO A 163 -7.49 -2.24 12.87
C PRO A 163 -7.32 -2.68 14.32
N GLU A 164 -6.88 -3.93 14.51
CA GLU A 164 -6.26 -4.34 15.76
C GLU A 164 -4.87 -3.70 15.85
N ILE A 165 -4.47 -3.32 17.07
CA ILE A 165 -3.25 -2.56 17.32
C ILE A 165 -2.36 -3.41 18.22
N PHE A 166 -1.13 -3.65 17.78
CA PHE A 166 -0.12 -4.37 18.55
C PHE A 166 1.07 -3.43 18.81
N ASN A 167 1.58 -3.41 20.04
CA ASN A 167 2.76 -2.61 20.38
C ASN A 167 4.03 -3.21 19.74
N GLY A 168 5.17 -2.53 19.89
CA GLY A 168 6.46 -3.02 19.40
C GLY A 168 6.96 -4.35 20.01
N GLU A 169 6.29 -4.86 21.04
CA GLU A 169 6.55 -6.17 21.68
C GLU A 169 5.60 -7.26 21.16
N GLY A 170 4.63 -6.92 20.31
CA GLY A 170 3.64 -7.82 19.73
C GLY A 170 2.39 -8.03 20.60
N GLU A 171 2.24 -7.28 21.69
CA GLU A 171 1.09 -7.36 22.58
C GLU A 171 -0.07 -6.51 22.06
N LYS A 172 -1.30 -7.02 22.16
CA LYS A 172 -2.50 -6.32 21.71
C LYS A 172 -2.87 -5.18 22.66
N VAL A 173 -2.93 -3.97 22.12
CA VAL A 173 -3.31 -2.75 22.85
C VAL A 173 -4.84 -2.63 22.92
N ASP A 174 -5.39 -2.31 24.09
CA ASP A 174 -6.83 -2.14 24.26
C ASP A 174 -7.35 -0.91 23.53
N ALA A 175 -8.19 -1.14 22.51
CA ALA A 175 -8.78 -0.10 21.68
C ALA A 175 -9.62 0.94 22.46
N THR A 176 -10.08 0.65 23.68
CA THR A 176 -10.79 1.62 24.54
C THR A 176 -9.89 2.75 25.03
N VAL A 177 -8.60 2.48 25.27
CA VAL A 177 -7.57 3.48 25.56
C VAL A 177 -7.23 4.30 24.30
N VAL A 178 -7.37 3.68 23.13
CA VAL A 178 -6.94 4.20 21.82
C VAL A 178 -8.08 4.85 21.00
N ARG A 179 -9.33 4.79 21.49
CA ARG A 179 -10.50 5.43 20.82
C ARG A 179 -10.34 6.95 20.64
N GLY A 180 -9.63 7.60 21.56
CA GLY A 180 -9.27 9.02 21.45
C GLY A 180 -8.17 9.31 20.45
N SER A 181 -7.25 8.37 20.20
CA SER A 181 -6.07 8.58 19.36
C SER A 181 -6.29 8.20 17.90
N LEU A 182 -7.09 7.16 17.60
CA LEU A 182 -7.58 6.86 16.23
C LEU A 182 -8.38 8.00 15.61
N THR A 183 -8.98 8.87 16.43
CA THR A 183 -9.74 10.05 15.99
C THR A 183 -8.93 11.36 16.05
N ARG A 184 -7.71 11.35 16.58
CA ARG A 184 -6.88 12.56 16.80
C ARG A 184 -5.42 12.47 16.35
N GLY A 185 -4.98 11.34 15.79
CA GLY A 185 -3.63 11.18 15.23
C GLY A 185 -2.52 10.96 16.26
N GLU A 186 -2.85 10.49 17.46
CA GLU A 186 -1.89 10.12 18.51
C GLU A 186 -1.36 8.68 18.32
N HIS A 187 -1.00 8.31 17.10
CA HIS A 187 -0.42 7.00 16.78
C HIS A 187 1.05 6.91 17.19
N ASN A 188 1.49 5.79 17.76
CA ASN A 188 2.91 5.48 17.84
C ASN A 188 3.33 4.79 16.54
N ILE A 189 4.39 5.27 15.90
CA ILE A 189 4.84 4.76 14.60
C ILE A 189 5.37 3.32 14.69
N GLU A 190 5.82 2.89 15.87
CA GLU A 190 6.25 1.51 16.12
C GLU A 190 5.09 0.51 16.20
N ASP A 191 3.86 0.97 16.48
CA ASP A 191 2.70 0.10 16.64
C ASP A 191 2.27 -0.49 15.28
N GLU A 192 1.85 -1.75 15.31
CA GLU A 192 1.36 -2.50 14.15
C GLU A 192 -0.16 -2.40 14.07
N LEU A 193 -0.67 -1.83 12.98
CA LEU A 193 -2.09 -1.82 12.63
C LEU A 193 -2.40 -3.02 11.72
N VAL A 194 -3.28 -3.92 12.17
CA VAL A 194 -3.64 -5.15 11.44
C VAL A 194 -5.15 -5.27 11.31
N PHE A 195 -5.67 -5.33 10.09
CA PHE A 195 -7.10 -5.52 9.85
C PHE A 195 -7.43 -7.02 9.82
N GLN A 196 -8.48 -7.44 10.53
CA GLN A 196 -8.92 -8.84 10.53
C GLN A 196 -9.31 -9.34 9.13
N SER A 197 -9.80 -8.45 8.26
CA SER A 197 -10.13 -8.75 6.87
C SER A 197 -8.92 -9.04 5.98
N ASN A 198 -7.70 -8.63 6.38
CA ASN A 198 -6.47 -9.01 5.69
C ASN A 198 -5.25 -9.01 6.64
N PRO A 199 -5.06 -10.07 7.46
CA PRO A 199 -4.02 -10.13 8.50
C PRO A 199 -2.60 -10.35 7.95
N ARG A 200 -2.42 -10.38 6.62
CA ARG A 200 -1.11 -10.42 5.96
C ARG A 200 -0.59 -9.02 5.62
N PHE A 201 -1.43 -7.99 5.69
CA PHE A 201 -0.94 -6.62 5.79
C PHE A 201 -0.66 -6.24 7.24
N VAL A 202 0.40 -5.45 7.43
CA VAL A 202 0.60 -4.65 8.63
C VAL A 202 0.90 -3.23 8.18
N PHE A 203 0.25 -2.27 8.83
CA PHE A 203 0.50 -0.85 8.58
C PHE A 203 1.11 -0.20 9.81
N HIS A 204 2.01 0.75 9.56
CA HIS A 204 2.47 1.70 10.54
C HIS A 204 1.93 3.07 10.13
N ASP A 205 1.32 3.83 11.04
CA ASP A 205 0.80 5.16 10.75
C ASP A 205 1.65 6.23 11.43
N SER A 206 2.16 7.19 10.65
CA SER A 206 2.85 8.35 11.23
C SER A 206 1.86 9.35 11.80
N ARG A 207 2.17 9.93 12.97
CA ARG A 207 1.50 11.16 13.44
C ARG A 207 1.56 12.23 12.35
N GLY A 208 0.48 12.99 12.20
CA GLY A 208 0.42 14.09 11.22
C GLY A 208 1.43 15.20 11.57
N PHE A 209 2.55 15.26 10.86
CA PHE A 209 3.65 16.19 11.14
C PHE A 209 3.55 17.46 10.28
N GLU A 210 2.52 18.28 10.48
CA GLU A 210 2.24 19.45 9.60
C GLU A 210 3.17 20.66 9.81
N ALA A 211 3.82 20.71 10.97
CA ALA A 211 4.89 21.64 11.37
C ALA A 211 5.50 21.12 12.70
N GLY A 212 5.68 19.79 12.79
CA GLY A 212 6.04 19.10 14.02
C GLY A 212 7.41 19.51 14.55
N SER A 213 7.60 19.36 15.87
CA SER A 213 8.89 19.63 16.51
C SER A 213 9.99 18.72 15.94
N GLU A 214 11.25 19.14 16.07
CA GLU A 214 12.38 18.41 15.47
C GLU A 214 12.47 16.95 15.98
N GLU A 215 12.03 16.71 17.22
CA GLU A 215 11.92 15.39 17.82
C GLU A 215 10.94 14.48 17.06
N GLN A 216 9.79 14.99 16.59
CA GLN A 216 8.84 14.19 15.82
C GLN A 216 9.42 13.73 14.49
N PHE A 217 10.11 14.63 13.78
CA PHE A 217 10.82 14.27 12.56
C PHE A 217 11.95 13.28 12.83
N ASN A 218 12.71 13.48 13.91
CA ASN A 218 13.83 12.59 14.26
C ASN A 218 13.35 11.18 14.67
N MET A 219 12.22 11.06 15.39
CA MET A 219 11.59 9.77 15.69
C MET A 219 11.15 9.06 14.41
N MET A 220 10.45 9.74 13.50
CA MET A 220 10.06 9.20 12.20
C MET A 220 11.29 8.75 11.38
N LYS A 221 12.31 9.61 11.28
CA LYS A 221 13.50 9.33 10.48
C LYS A 221 14.28 8.15 11.05
N LYS A 222 14.38 8.04 12.37
CA LYS A 222 14.94 6.87 13.05
C LYS A 222 14.16 5.62 12.70
N PHE A 223 12.83 5.62 12.86
CA PHE A 223 11.97 4.49 12.50
C PHE A 223 12.19 4.05 11.06
N VAL A 224 12.15 4.96 10.09
CA VAL A 224 12.37 4.65 8.67
C VAL A 224 13.77 4.06 8.43
N MET A 225 14.81 4.65 9.01
CA MET A 225 16.19 4.16 8.85
C MET A 225 16.39 2.77 9.49
N ASP A 226 15.87 2.54 10.69
CA ASP A 226 15.99 1.28 11.43
C ASP A 226 15.18 0.18 10.72
N ARG A 227 13.93 0.46 10.35
CA ARG A 227 13.02 -0.50 9.68
C ARG A 227 13.38 -0.76 8.22
N ALA A 228 14.06 0.15 7.53
CA ALA A 228 14.60 -0.11 6.18
C ALA A 228 15.89 -0.94 6.21
N LYS A 229 16.66 -0.94 7.31
CA LYS A 229 18.02 -1.51 7.39
C LYS A 229 18.16 -2.69 8.37
N THR A 230 17.16 -2.97 9.22
CA THR A 230 17.16 -4.11 10.16
C THR A 230 17.45 -5.45 9.48
N SER A 231 18.16 -6.34 10.16
CA SER A 231 18.44 -7.71 9.67
C SER A 231 17.25 -8.65 9.83
N LYS A 232 16.30 -8.32 10.70
CA LYS A 232 15.08 -9.10 10.94
C LYS A 232 14.05 -8.78 9.85
N LEU A 233 13.87 -9.69 8.91
CA LEU A 233 13.02 -9.46 7.74
C LEU A 233 11.55 -9.21 8.12
N ASP A 234 11.04 -9.93 9.12
CA ASP A 234 9.66 -9.76 9.64
C ASP A 234 9.43 -8.43 10.39
N GLU A 235 10.45 -7.60 10.61
CA GLU A 235 10.31 -6.23 11.15
C GLU A 235 10.42 -5.14 10.08
N ARG A 236 10.85 -5.47 8.85
CA ARG A 236 11.14 -4.47 7.80
C ARG A 236 9.87 -3.82 7.26
N ILE A 237 9.92 -2.53 6.99
CA ILE A 237 8.93 -1.89 6.11
C ILE A 237 9.30 -2.17 4.64
N HIS A 238 8.29 -2.47 3.82
CA HIS A 238 8.45 -2.90 2.43
C HIS A 238 8.09 -1.81 1.42
N ALA A 239 7.19 -0.88 1.80
CA ALA A 239 6.89 0.31 1.02
C ALA A 239 6.50 1.47 1.95
N ILE A 240 6.58 2.70 1.43
CA ILE A 240 6.11 3.93 2.07
C ILE A 240 5.05 4.57 1.18
N TRP A 241 3.90 4.90 1.76
CA TRP A 241 2.82 5.64 1.12
C TRP A 241 2.76 7.05 1.71
N PHE A 242 3.15 8.06 0.94
CA PHE A 242 3.26 9.44 1.41
C PHE A 242 2.06 10.26 0.92
N CYS A 243 1.10 10.54 1.80
CA CYS A 243 -0.17 11.19 1.46
C CYS A 243 -0.06 12.72 1.49
N ILE A 244 -0.34 13.37 0.36
CA ILE A 244 -0.49 14.82 0.21
C ILE A 244 -1.95 15.12 -0.14
N PRO A 245 -2.71 15.82 0.73
CA PRO A 245 -4.11 16.14 0.46
C PRO A 245 -4.26 17.31 -0.52
N LEU A 246 -5.02 17.11 -1.59
CA LEU A 246 -5.27 18.11 -2.62
C LEU A 246 -6.32 19.16 -2.23
N SER A 247 -7.13 18.88 -1.20
CA SER A 247 -8.03 19.86 -0.56
C SER A 247 -7.32 21.07 0.05
N GLU A 248 -5.99 21.06 0.08
CA GLU A 248 -5.15 22.18 0.52
C GLU A 248 -4.14 22.53 -0.58
N SER A 249 -4.63 22.79 -1.79
CA SER A 249 -3.85 23.09 -3.00
C SER A 249 -2.84 24.25 -2.83
N HIS A 250 -3.10 25.17 -1.90
CA HIS A 250 -2.20 26.27 -1.52
C HIS A 250 -1.07 25.88 -0.53
N ARG A 251 -1.12 24.66 0.07
CA ARG A 251 -0.20 24.17 1.12
C ARG A 251 0.19 22.69 0.90
N MET A 252 0.38 22.29 -0.36
CA MET A 252 0.66 20.88 -0.72
C MET A 252 2.06 20.38 -0.33
N VAL A 253 3.08 21.23 -0.43
CA VAL A 253 4.46 20.92 0.00
C VAL A 253 4.83 21.96 1.06
N THR A 254 5.00 21.51 2.30
CA THR A 254 5.44 22.34 3.42
C THR A 254 6.88 21.97 3.79
N ALA A 255 7.44 22.68 4.77
CA ALA A 255 8.76 22.36 5.32
C ALA A 255 8.87 20.91 5.83
N ALA A 256 7.74 20.29 6.22
CA ALA A 256 7.69 18.89 6.65
C ALA A 256 7.97 17.91 5.50
N GLU A 257 7.26 18.06 4.38
CA GLU A 257 7.45 17.26 3.17
C GLU A 257 8.85 17.48 2.61
N THR A 258 9.30 18.74 2.48
CA THR A 258 10.66 19.07 2.04
C THR A 258 11.72 18.42 2.94
N LYS A 259 11.61 18.56 4.27
CA LYS A 259 12.58 17.94 5.21
C LYS A 259 12.61 16.42 5.08
N PHE A 260 11.47 15.76 4.82
CA PHE A 260 11.44 14.33 4.54
C PHE A 260 12.21 13.98 3.26
N PHE A 261 11.82 14.55 2.12
CA PHE A 261 12.39 14.21 0.82
C PHE A 261 13.84 14.71 0.63
N ASP A 262 14.32 15.70 1.39
CA ASP A 262 15.72 16.13 1.36
C ASP A 262 16.63 15.42 2.38
N SER A 263 16.07 14.88 3.47
CA SER A 263 16.88 14.38 4.60
C SER A 263 16.66 12.91 4.97
N CYS A 264 15.72 12.19 4.35
CA CYS A 264 15.38 10.82 4.72
C CYS A 264 15.77 9.79 3.63
N ASP A 265 16.94 9.16 3.79
CA ASP A 265 17.36 8.00 2.98
C ASP A 265 16.53 6.76 3.36
N THR A 266 15.59 6.39 2.50
CA THR A 266 14.76 5.17 2.64
C THR A 266 15.43 3.91 2.07
N GLY A 267 16.64 4.03 1.51
CA GLY A 267 17.45 2.92 1.01
C GLY A 267 16.79 2.16 -0.15
N HIS A 268 16.29 0.96 0.14
CA HIS A 268 15.61 0.11 -0.85
C HIS A 268 14.08 0.20 -0.79
N VAL A 269 13.52 0.88 0.22
CA VAL A 269 12.07 0.99 0.43
C VAL A 269 11.50 2.07 -0.49
N PRO A 270 10.64 1.73 -1.47
CA PRO A 270 10.06 2.70 -2.38
C PRO A 270 9.11 3.64 -1.62
N VAL A 271 9.19 4.93 -1.96
CA VAL A 271 8.25 5.96 -1.50
C VAL A 271 7.32 6.32 -2.65
N ILE A 272 6.02 6.22 -2.42
CA ILE A 272 5.00 6.54 -3.41
C ILE A 272 4.22 7.75 -2.91
N MET A 273 4.20 8.82 -3.71
CA MET A 273 3.43 10.01 -3.38
C MET A 273 1.97 9.77 -3.77
N LEU A 274 1.08 9.82 -2.78
CA LEU A 274 -0.36 9.68 -2.95
C LEU A 274 -1.01 11.06 -2.83
N ALA A 275 -1.50 11.59 -3.95
CA ALA A 275 -2.36 12.74 -3.97
C ALA A 275 -3.77 12.31 -3.55
N THR A 276 -4.19 12.71 -2.35
CA THR A 276 -5.44 12.28 -1.71
C THR A 276 -6.47 13.41 -1.72
N LYS A 277 -7.76 13.09 -1.46
CA LYS A 277 -8.87 14.05 -1.51
C LYS A 277 -8.99 14.77 -2.86
N ALA A 278 -8.72 14.06 -3.94
CA ALA A 278 -8.84 14.54 -5.32
C ALA A 278 -10.27 14.99 -5.68
N ASP A 279 -11.26 14.42 -5.01
CA ASP A 279 -12.67 14.79 -5.04
C ASP A 279 -12.94 16.21 -4.52
N ALA A 280 -12.11 16.76 -3.63
CA ALA A 280 -12.27 18.16 -3.18
C ALA A 280 -12.11 19.18 -4.31
N LEU A 281 -11.39 18.84 -5.39
CA LEU A 281 -11.20 19.70 -6.56
C LEU A 281 -12.48 19.89 -7.40
N GLU A 282 -13.55 19.13 -7.12
CA GLU A 282 -14.87 19.33 -7.75
C GLU A 282 -15.47 20.70 -7.37
N LEU A 283 -15.26 21.12 -6.10
CA LEU A 283 -15.66 22.44 -5.62
C LEU A 283 -14.78 23.53 -6.25
N ASP A 284 -13.45 23.38 -6.20
CA ASP A 284 -12.49 24.29 -6.85
C ASP A 284 -12.80 24.50 -8.34
N ALA A 285 -13.25 23.45 -9.04
CA ALA A 285 -13.66 23.51 -10.44
C ALA A 285 -15.02 24.22 -10.63
N SER A 286 -15.98 23.96 -9.76
CA SER A 286 -17.31 24.60 -9.80
C SER A 286 -17.21 26.10 -9.55
N GLU A 287 -16.49 26.51 -8.50
CA GLU A 287 -16.24 27.92 -8.17
C GLU A 287 -15.53 28.66 -9.33
N GLN A 288 -14.53 28.03 -9.97
CA GLN A 288 -13.85 28.61 -11.12
C GLN A 288 -14.73 28.76 -12.37
N LEU A 289 -15.74 27.91 -12.57
CA LEU A 289 -16.71 28.07 -13.66
C LEU A 289 -17.69 29.22 -13.36
N GLU A 290 -18.13 29.35 -12.11
CA GLU A 290 -18.98 30.47 -11.66
C GLU A 290 -18.27 31.82 -11.81
N ASP A 291 -17.01 31.92 -11.36
CA ASP A 291 -16.16 33.12 -11.52
C ASP A 291 -15.92 33.52 -12.99
N GLN A 292 -15.91 32.53 -13.90
CA GLN A 292 -15.79 32.75 -15.35
C GLN A 292 -17.13 33.06 -16.03
N GLY A 293 -18.25 33.03 -15.31
CA GLY A 293 -19.59 33.20 -15.86
C GLY A 293 -20.02 32.08 -16.81
N LEU A 294 -19.43 30.90 -16.68
CA LEU A 294 -19.72 29.71 -17.48
C LEU A 294 -20.84 28.88 -16.83
N SER A 295 -21.43 27.97 -17.60
CA SER A 295 -22.45 27.07 -17.06
C SER A 295 -21.81 25.96 -16.23
N VAL A 296 -22.13 25.90 -14.95
CA VAL A 296 -21.81 24.77 -14.08
C VAL A 296 -22.68 23.57 -14.48
N ASP A 297 -22.18 22.77 -15.42
CA ASP A 297 -22.70 21.44 -15.74
C ASP A 297 -21.64 20.38 -15.43
N ASP A 298 -22.10 19.18 -15.05
CA ASP A 298 -21.25 18.08 -14.56
C ASP A 298 -20.10 17.75 -15.53
N VAL A 299 -20.32 17.88 -16.85
CA VAL A 299 -19.30 17.57 -17.88
C VAL A 299 -18.20 18.64 -17.91
N GLN A 300 -18.56 19.91 -17.72
CA GLN A 300 -17.58 20.99 -17.59
C GLN A 300 -16.81 20.90 -16.27
N VAL A 301 -17.50 20.61 -15.16
CA VAL A 301 -16.89 20.42 -13.83
C VAL A 301 -15.87 19.27 -13.87
N GLU A 302 -16.27 18.08 -14.35
CA GLU A 302 -15.36 16.94 -14.49
C GLU A 302 -14.13 17.26 -15.35
N LYS A 303 -14.31 18.00 -16.45
CA LYS A 303 -13.23 18.35 -17.36
C LYS A 303 -12.24 19.30 -16.68
N LEU A 304 -12.73 20.36 -16.03
CA LEU A 304 -11.89 21.34 -15.35
C LEU A 304 -11.22 20.74 -14.10
N GLN A 305 -11.91 19.89 -13.35
CA GLN A 305 -11.33 19.12 -12.24
C GLN A 305 -10.12 18.28 -12.70
N LYS A 306 -10.24 17.58 -13.84
CA LYS A 306 -9.14 16.81 -14.43
C LYS A 306 -7.98 17.71 -14.89
N GLU A 307 -8.26 18.93 -15.36
CA GLU A 307 -7.24 19.90 -15.74
C GLU A 307 -6.50 20.48 -14.52
N ILE A 308 -7.23 20.91 -13.48
CA ILE A 308 -6.67 21.36 -12.19
C ILE A 308 -5.80 20.26 -11.58
N MET A 309 -6.29 19.02 -11.56
CA MET A 309 -5.56 17.84 -11.12
C MET A 309 -4.23 17.67 -11.84
N ASN A 310 -4.25 17.66 -13.17
CA ASN A 310 -3.04 17.48 -13.98
C ASN A 310 -2.03 18.60 -13.72
N ASN A 311 -2.49 19.86 -13.63
CA ASN A 311 -1.65 21.01 -13.32
C ASN A 311 -1.02 20.92 -11.92
N ILE A 312 -1.77 20.42 -10.92
CA ILE A 312 -1.28 20.14 -9.57
C ILE A 312 -0.22 19.01 -9.60
N MET A 313 -0.51 17.89 -10.27
CA MET A 313 0.40 16.75 -10.33
C MET A 313 1.71 17.07 -11.07
N VAL A 314 1.67 17.93 -12.08
CA VAL A 314 2.88 18.47 -12.75
C VAL A 314 3.70 19.31 -11.77
N LYS A 315 3.07 20.22 -11.00
CA LYS A 315 3.76 21.03 -9.98
C LYS A 315 4.39 20.16 -8.88
N LEU A 316 3.67 19.15 -8.39
CA LEU A 316 4.18 18.20 -7.38
C LEU A 316 5.38 17.40 -7.90
N LYS A 317 5.35 16.93 -9.16
CA LYS A 317 6.47 16.23 -9.80
C LYS A 317 7.68 17.13 -10.00
N ASP A 318 7.48 18.39 -10.42
CA ASP A 318 8.55 19.37 -10.58
C ASP A 318 9.21 19.76 -9.24
N TRP A 319 8.42 19.92 -8.17
CA TRP A 319 8.92 20.21 -6.83
C TRP A 319 9.66 19.01 -6.22
N LEU A 320 8.98 17.87 -6.10
CA LEU A 320 9.54 16.70 -5.42
C LEU A 320 10.67 16.05 -6.25
N GLY A 321 10.67 16.18 -7.58
CA GLY A 321 11.77 15.75 -8.44
C GLY A 321 13.09 16.51 -8.26
N LYS A 322 13.09 17.65 -7.53
CA LYS A 322 14.30 18.44 -7.21
C LYS A 322 14.90 18.12 -5.83
N THR A 323 14.24 17.25 -5.06
CA THR A 323 14.68 16.85 -3.72
C THR A 323 15.79 15.79 -3.77
N MET A 324 16.51 15.59 -2.66
CA MET A 324 17.60 14.60 -2.60
C MET A 324 17.12 13.14 -2.74
N PHE A 325 15.91 12.83 -2.25
CA PHE A 325 15.32 11.49 -2.22
C PHE A 325 13.90 11.52 -2.80
N PRO A 326 13.73 11.73 -4.12
CA PRO A 326 12.41 11.91 -4.74
C PRO A 326 11.53 10.65 -4.60
N PRO A 327 10.19 10.82 -4.60
CA PRO A 327 9.25 9.70 -4.75
C PRO A 327 9.59 8.83 -5.96
N HIS A 328 9.44 7.51 -5.79
CA HIS A 328 9.61 6.53 -6.85
C HIS A 328 8.47 6.62 -7.88
N ASP A 329 7.26 6.94 -7.43
CA ASP A 329 6.08 7.12 -8.28
C ASP A 329 5.04 8.04 -7.62
N TYR A 330 4.05 8.48 -8.40
CA TYR A 330 3.06 9.50 -8.06
C TYR A 330 1.67 9.07 -8.53
N LEU A 331 0.74 8.88 -7.59
CA LEU A 331 -0.62 8.43 -7.87
C LEU A 331 -1.66 9.38 -7.28
N SER A 332 -2.74 9.64 -8.02
CA SER A 332 -3.92 10.34 -7.50
C SER A 332 -5.00 9.33 -7.10
N LEU A 333 -5.62 9.53 -5.94
CA LEU A 333 -6.68 8.69 -5.40
C LEU A 333 -7.98 9.50 -5.23
N THR A 334 -9.02 9.10 -5.97
CA THR A 334 -10.38 9.68 -5.94
C THR A 334 -11.35 8.72 -5.27
N GLY A 335 -12.36 9.25 -4.56
CA GLY A 335 -13.52 8.46 -4.11
C GLY A 335 -13.23 7.34 -3.10
N MET A 336 -12.07 7.37 -2.41
CA MET A 336 -11.64 6.33 -1.46
C MET A 336 -12.59 6.12 -0.27
N GLN A 337 -13.52 7.04 -0.05
CA GLN A 337 -14.64 6.94 0.90
C GLN A 337 -15.78 6.03 0.42
N SER A 338 -16.00 5.88 -0.88
CA SER A 338 -17.16 5.18 -1.47
C SER A 338 -16.96 3.67 -1.49
N GLU A 339 -17.87 2.89 -0.90
CA GLU A 339 -17.81 1.42 -0.90
C GLU A 339 -17.51 0.84 -2.30
N GLY A 340 -16.60 -0.14 -2.39
CA GLY A 340 -16.11 -0.69 -3.67
C GLY A 340 -15.06 0.15 -4.44
N ALA A 341 -14.58 1.31 -3.95
CA ALA A 341 -13.54 2.09 -4.64
C ALA A 341 -12.26 1.28 -4.96
N ASP A 342 -11.73 1.47 -6.16
CA ASP A 342 -10.67 0.62 -6.73
C ASP A 342 -9.26 0.93 -6.18
N CYS A 343 -8.67 -0.04 -5.49
CA CYS A 343 -7.28 0.01 -5.03
C CYS A 343 -6.26 -0.56 -6.04
N THR A 344 -6.69 -1.13 -7.16
CA THR A 344 -5.79 -1.74 -8.16
C THR A 344 -4.68 -0.78 -8.60
N PRO A 345 -4.93 0.52 -8.90
CA PRO A 345 -3.87 1.44 -9.29
C PRO A 345 -2.79 1.61 -8.19
N LEU A 346 -3.19 1.68 -6.92
CA LEU A 346 -2.28 1.80 -5.77
C LEU A 346 -1.42 0.55 -5.60
N LEU A 347 -2.04 -0.62 -5.70
CA LEU A 347 -1.37 -1.91 -5.54
C LEU A 347 -0.44 -2.20 -6.73
N THR A 348 -0.85 -1.90 -7.96
CA THR A 348 -0.03 -2.02 -9.16
C THR A 348 1.16 -1.06 -9.13
N CYS A 349 0.95 0.20 -8.78
CA CYS A 349 2.01 1.21 -8.59
C CYS A 349 3.02 0.72 -7.54
N THR A 350 2.53 0.28 -6.37
CA THR A 350 3.39 -0.25 -5.30
C THR A 350 4.16 -1.48 -5.73
N THR A 351 3.52 -2.42 -6.43
CA THR A 351 4.17 -3.64 -6.91
C THR A 351 5.25 -3.32 -7.95
N ASN A 352 5.02 -2.37 -8.85
CA ASN A 352 6.01 -1.96 -9.85
C ASN A 352 7.19 -1.18 -9.28
N ALA A 353 7.01 -0.48 -8.15
CA ALA A 353 8.09 0.23 -7.45
C ALA A 353 9.03 -0.70 -6.66
N LEU A 354 8.58 -1.92 -6.32
CA LEU A 354 9.40 -2.93 -5.64
C LEU A 354 10.44 -3.55 -6.59
N LYS A 355 11.70 -3.59 -6.18
CA LYS A 355 12.82 -4.11 -7.00
C LYS A 355 12.95 -5.63 -6.99
N GLU A 356 12.47 -6.29 -5.94
CA GLU A 356 12.63 -7.74 -5.74
C GLU A 356 11.33 -8.48 -6.11
N GLU A 357 11.40 -9.49 -6.98
CA GLU A 357 10.21 -10.24 -7.43
C GLU A 357 9.52 -10.95 -6.26
N GLY A 358 10.28 -11.44 -5.27
CA GLY A 358 9.69 -11.98 -4.03
C GLY A 358 8.81 -10.98 -3.27
N LEU A 359 9.18 -9.70 -3.23
CA LEU A 359 8.37 -8.67 -2.58
C LEU A 359 7.14 -8.31 -3.43
N GLN A 360 7.27 -8.38 -4.76
CA GLN A 360 6.12 -8.26 -5.67
C GLN A 360 5.13 -9.42 -5.43
N GLN A 361 5.62 -10.65 -5.34
CA GLN A 361 4.82 -11.84 -5.02
C GLN A 361 4.18 -11.73 -3.64
N LEU A 362 4.91 -11.26 -2.62
CA LEU A 362 4.37 -11.05 -1.26
C LEU A 362 3.24 -10.02 -1.24
N LEU A 363 3.40 -8.87 -1.92
CA LEU A 363 2.36 -7.84 -1.99
C LEU A 363 1.13 -8.32 -2.77
N VAL A 364 1.33 -8.90 -3.96
CA VAL A 364 0.23 -9.34 -4.83
C VAL A 364 -0.50 -10.52 -4.20
N SER A 365 0.22 -11.54 -3.73
CA SER A 365 -0.41 -12.68 -3.03
C SER A 365 -1.13 -12.25 -1.74
N THR A 366 -0.77 -11.12 -1.12
CA THR A 366 -1.50 -10.54 0.02
C THR A 366 -2.90 -10.04 -0.36
N GLN A 367 -3.19 -9.79 -1.64
CA GLN A 367 -4.49 -9.29 -2.10
C GLN A 367 -5.57 -10.39 -2.11
N GLN A 368 -6.31 -10.49 -1.01
CA GLN A 368 -7.46 -11.40 -0.88
C GLN A 368 -8.71 -10.92 -1.64
N SER A 369 -8.83 -9.61 -1.89
CA SER A 369 -9.94 -8.99 -2.60
C SER A 369 -9.68 -8.75 -4.10
N ASN A 370 -8.44 -8.94 -4.58
CA ASN A 370 -8.05 -8.60 -5.94
C ASN A 370 -7.29 -9.74 -6.65
N LEU A 371 -8.03 -10.81 -6.99
CA LEU A 371 -7.47 -11.90 -7.78
C LEU A 371 -7.14 -11.49 -9.22
N GLU A 372 -7.80 -10.46 -9.78
CA GLU A 372 -7.51 -9.98 -11.14
C GLU A 372 -6.04 -9.50 -11.26
N LEU A 373 -5.54 -8.82 -10.22
CA LEU A 373 -4.14 -8.43 -10.08
C LEU A 373 -3.21 -9.65 -9.93
N CYS A 374 -3.61 -10.66 -9.15
CA CYS A 374 -2.86 -11.92 -9.02
C CYS A 374 -2.69 -12.63 -10.37
N MET A 375 -3.77 -12.70 -11.15
CA MET A 375 -3.78 -13.27 -12.50
C MET A 375 -2.88 -12.46 -13.44
N GLU A 376 -2.98 -11.13 -13.44
CA GLU A 376 -2.18 -10.26 -14.31
C GLU A 376 -0.68 -10.40 -14.02
N PHE A 377 -0.27 -10.31 -12.75
CA PHE A 377 1.15 -10.43 -12.40
C PHE A 377 1.71 -11.83 -12.64
N ALA A 378 0.93 -12.89 -12.37
CA ALA A 378 1.33 -14.26 -12.69
C ALA A 378 1.61 -14.43 -14.20
N ILE A 379 0.79 -13.82 -15.06
CA ILE A 379 1.01 -13.83 -16.52
C ILE A 379 2.21 -12.97 -16.91
N MET A 380 2.21 -11.70 -16.49
CA MET A 380 3.16 -10.68 -16.97
C MET A 380 4.58 -10.84 -16.43
N LYS A 381 4.76 -11.49 -15.27
CA LYS A 381 6.08 -11.77 -14.68
C LYS A 381 6.52 -13.20 -14.95
N THR A 382 5.75 -14.19 -14.49
CA THR A 382 6.17 -15.60 -14.49
C THR A 382 5.88 -16.31 -15.81
N LEU A 383 4.64 -16.29 -16.31
CA LEU A 383 4.29 -16.99 -17.56
C LEU A 383 5.05 -16.43 -18.77
N LYS A 384 5.13 -15.10 -18.85
CA LYS A 384 5.98 -14.36 -19.80
C LYS A 384 7.44 -14.83 -19.77
N GLY A 385 8.00 -14.95 -18.55
CA GLY A 385 9.35 -15.45 -18.33
C GLY A 385 9.57 -16.86 -18.89
N TYR A 386 8.58 -17.75 -18.76
CA TYR A 386 8.66 -19.11 -19.31
C TYR A 386 8.50 -19.14 -20.84
N MET A 387 7.55 -18.41 -21.42
CA MET A 387 7.39 -18.37 -22.88
C MET A 387 8.61 -17.79 -23.62
N ASN A 388 9.40 -16.95 -22.95
CA ASN A 388 10.68 -16.46 -23.46
C ASN A 388 11.83 -17.51 -23.36
N ARG A 389 11.73 -18.52 -22.48
CA ARG A 389 12.74 -19.56 -22.25
C ARG A 389 12.49 -20.81 -23.10
N GLN A 390 12.78 -20.70 -24.41
CA GLN A 390 12.50 -21.70 -25.46
C GLN A 390 13.01 -23.15 -25.28
N HIS A 391 13.82 -23.45 -24.25
CA HIS A 391 14.54 -24.73 -24.13
C HIS A 391 14.45 -25.37 -22.73
N GLN A 392 13.47 -24.99 -21.92
CA GLN A 392 13.21 -25.63 -20.62
C GLN A 392 12.07 -26.67 -20.77
N ASN A 393 12.34 -27.91 -20.38
CA ASN A 393 11.31 -28.97 -20.29
C ASN A 393 10.42 -28.70 -19.06
N LEU A 394 9.59 -27.67 -19.17
CA LEU A 394 8.68 -27.24 -18.11
C LEU A 394 7.46 -28.17 -18.08
N SER A 395 7.27 -28.86 -16.96
CA SER A 395 6.07 -29.65 -16.71
C SER A 395 4.90 -28.74 -16.28
N PRO A 396 3.63 -29.17 -16.44
CA PRO A 396 2.46 -28.41 -15.97
C PRO A 396 2.56 -28.06 -14.48
N GLU A 397 3.05 -28.98 -13.65
CA GLU A 397 3.26 -28.82 -12.21
C GLU A 397 4.30 -27.73 -11.90
N THR A 398 5.38 -27.67 -12.69
CA THR A 398 6.43 -26.65 -12.54
C THR A 398 5.89 -25.26 -12.86
N ILE A 399 5.11 -25.15 -13.94
CA ILE A 399 4.45 -23.90 -14.34
C ILE A 399 3.44 -23.47 -13.26
N ALA A 400 2.57 -24.39 -12.84
CA ALA A 400 1.54 -24.14 -11.84
C ALA A 400 2.12 -23.74 -10.48
N PHE A 401 3.14 -24.44 -9.97
CA PHE A 401 3.80 -24.09 -8.71
C PHE A 401 4.34 -22.65 -8.75
N SER A 402 5.03 -22.25 -9.82
CA SER A 402 5.57 -20.89 -9.89
C SER A 402 4.49 -19.82 -10.10
N LEU A 403 3.38 -20.13 -10.76
CA LEU A 403 2.23 -19.22 -10.88
C LEU A 403 1.47 -19.08 -9.55
N SER A 404 1.33 -20.14 -8.76
CA SER A 404 0.61 -20.13 -7.48
C SER A 404 1.20 -19.18 -6.43
N ARG A 405 2.49 -18.83 -6.54
CA ARG A 405 3.18 -17.87 -5.67
C ARG A 405 2.62 -16.45 -5.73
N TRP A 406 1.84 -16.13 -6.77
CA TRP A 406 1.12 -14.87 -6.91
C TRP A 406 -0.27 -14.88 -6.27
N PHE A 407 -0.78 -16.05 -5.88
CA PHE A 407 -2.13 -16.21 -5.33
C PHE A 407 -2.12 -16.27 -3.80
N PRO A 408 -3.24 -15.95 -3.12
CA PRO A 408 -3.35 -15.88 -1.66
C PRO A 408 -3.34 -17.25 -0.94
N TYR A 409 -2.36 -18.12 -1.24
CA TYR A 409 -2.23 -19.47 -0.67
C TYR A 409 -1.06 -19.63 0.30
N PRO A 410 -1.30 -19.73 1.61
CA PRO A 410 -0.24 -19.95 2.60
C PRO A 410 0.45 -21.31 2.48
N SER A 411 -0.27 -22.37 2.11
CA SER A 411 0.25 -23.74 2.03
C SER A 411 0.97 -24.04 0.73
N ILE A 412 0.36 -23.71 -0.42
CA ILE A 412 0.86 -24.03 -1.76
C ILE A 412 2.21 -23.35 -2.07
N SER A 413 2.42 -22.14 -1.56
CA SER A 413 3.60 -21.32 -1.85
C SER A 413 4.92 -21.86 -1.26
N HIS A 414 4.87 -22.86 -0.36
CA HIS A 414 6.06 -23.43 0.28
C HIS A 414 6.64 -24.61 -0.52
N SER A 415 7.95 -24.56 -0.78
CA SER A 415 8.71 -25.45 -1.69
C SER A 415 8.80 -26.94 -1.32
N ARG A 416 7.94 -27.44 -0.42
CA ARG A 416 7.92 -28.84 0.05
C ARG A 416 6.70 -29.64 -0.42
N GLN A 417 5.72 -29.01 -1.06
CA GLN A 417 4.57 -29.70 -1.64
C GLN A 417 4.66 -29.63 -3.18
N SER A 418 4.75 -30.80 -3.82
CA SER A 418 4.56 -30.91 -5.27
C SER A 418 3.07 -30.79 -5.57
N LEU A 419 2.66 -29.68 -6.19
CA LEU A 419 1.30 -29.58 -6.75
C LEU A 419 1.15 -30.62 -7.86
N ASN A 420 0.19 -31.53 -7.72
CA ASN A 420 -0.22 -32.36 -8.84
C ASN A 420 -1.33 -31.62 -9.61
N ILE A 421 -1.15 -31.42 -10.91
CA ILE A 421 -2.12 -30.74 -11.77
C ILE A 421 -2.08 -31.37 -13.17
N PRO A 422 -3.22 -31.65 -13.82
CA PRO A 422 -3.22 -32.22 -15.15
C PRO A 422 -2.72 -31.22 -16.21
N THR A 423 -2.33 -31.72 -17.38
CA THR A 423 -2.12 -30.86 -18.55
C THR A 423 -3.46 -30.29 -19.04
N PHE A 424 -3.48 -28.99 -19.29
CA PHE A 424 -4.61 -28.29 -19.95
C PHE A 424 -4.33 -28.02 -21.43
N SER A 425 -3.09 -28.20 -21.88
CA SER A 425 -2.71 -28.02 -23.28
C SER A 425 -3.10 -29.19 -24.16
N THR A 426 -3.59 -28.89 -25.36
CA THR A 426 -3.70 -29.83 -26.50
C THR A 426 -2.61 -29.59 -27.54
N SER A 427 -1.87 -28.49 -27.43
CA SER A 427 -0.72 -28.14 -28.27
C SER A 427 0.51 -29.04 -28.07
N LYS A 428 1.43 -29.01 -29.05
CA LYS A 428 2.70 -29.76 -29.02
C LYS A 428 3.48 -29.43 -27.74
N GLN A 429 3.85 -30.47 -26.99
CA GLN A 429 4.56 -30.35 -25.71
C GLN A 429 5.79 -29.44 -25.81
N TYR A 430 5.98 -28.59 -24.79
CA TYR A 430 7.04 -27.58 -24.67
C TYR A 430 7.06 -26.47 -25.74
N SER A 431 6.05 -26.36 -26.61
CA SER A 431 5.84 -25.15 -27.42
C SER A 431 5.45 -23.95 -26.55
N ARG A 432 5.64 -22.72 -27.04
CA ARG A 432 5.15 -21.51 -26.36
C ARG A 432 3.64 -21.56 -26.13
N GLN A 433 2.89 -22.08 -27.12
CA GLN A 433 1.45 -22.29 -27.00
C GLN A 433 1.10 -23.32 -25.91
N TYR A 434 1.85 -24.43 -25.78
CA TYR A 434 1.68 -25.39 -24.68
C TYR A 434 1.95 -24.76 -23.30
N ILE A 435 2.97 -23.89 -23.19
CA ILE A 435 3.26 -23.15 -21.96
C ILE A 435 2.09 -22.19 -21.64
N ALA A 436 1.58 -21.46 -22.64
CA ALA A 436 0.45 -20.54 -22.47
C ALA A 436 -0.85 -21.26 -22.06
N GLU A 437 -1.23 -22.33 -22.76
CA GLU A 437 -2.45 -23.12 -22.47
C GLU A 437 -2.41 -23.70 -21.04
N ASN A 438 -1.28 -24.31 -20.63
CA ASN A 438 -1.13 -24.81 -19.26
C ASN A 438 -1.10 -23.69 -18.21
N GLY A 439 -0.41 -22.58 -18.51
CA GLY A 439 -0.32 -21.45 -17.59
C GLY A 439 -1.66 -20.78 -17.33
N ILE A 440 -2.43 -20.50 -18.38
CA ILE A 440 -3.76 -19.89 -18.24
C ILE A 440 -4.77 -20.85 -17.62
N GLY A 441 -4.71 -22.15 -17.97
CA GLY A 441 -5.50 -23.18 -17.27
C GLY A 441 -5.21 -23.22 -15.77
N ALA A 442 -3.93 -23.27 -15.37
CA ALA A 442 -3.54 -23.25 -13.96
C ALA A 442 -3.98 -21.96 -13.26
N ILE A 443 -3.87 -20.79 -13.90
CA ILE A 443 -4.35 -19.50 -13.37
C ILE A 443 -5.87 -19.50 -13.12
N LEU A 444 -6.67 -20.06 -14.02
CA LEU A 444 -8.13 -20.15 -13.85
C LEU A 444 -8.54 -21.17 -12.79
N VAL A 445 -7.82 -22.29 -12.72
CA VAL A 445 -7.98 -23.29 -11.65
C VAL A 445 -7.62 -22.69 -10.28
N PHE A 446 -6.54 -21.91 -10.19
CA PHE A 446 -6.19 -21.18 -8.97
C PHE A 446 -7.20 -20.08 -8.64
N GLU A 447 -7.78 -19.38 -9.62
CA GLU A 447 -8.82 -18.40 -9.36
C GLU A 447 -10.07 -19.04 -8.71
N TYR A 448 -10.47 -20.21 -9.20
CA TYR A 448 -11.59 -20.99 -8.64
C TYR A 448 -11.30 -21.61 -7.28
N LEU A 449 -10.10 -22.20 -7.11
CA LEU A 449 -9.66 -22.81 -5.86
C LEU A 449 -9.76 -21.84 -4.69
N TYR A 450 -9.54 -20.55 -4.93
CA TYR A 450 -9.65 -19.53 -3.90
C TYR A 450 -11.05 -19.50 -3.31
N PHE A 451 -12.07 -19.43 -4.19
CA PHE A 451 -13.46 -19.39 -3.78
C PHE A 451 -13.95 -20.72 -3.19
N LEU A 452 -13.49 -21.87 -3.73
CA LEU A 452 -13.75 -23.17 -3.11
C LEU A 452 -13.32 -23.19 -1.64
N LEU A 453 -12.10 -22.75 -1.34
CA LEU A 453 -11.53 -22.71 0.01
C LEU A 453 -12.21 -21.71 0.96
N GLN A 454 -13.00 -20.75 0.45
CA GLN A 454 -13.85 -19.87 1.28
C GLN A 454 -15.23 -20.48 1.55
N VAL A 455 -15.78 -21.26 0.61
CA VAL A 455 -17.13 -21.85 0.71
C VAL A 455 -17.12 -23.19 1.45
N THR A 456 -16.02 -23.95 1.41
CA THR A 456 -15.90 -25.22 2.14
C THR A 456 -15.70 -24.96 3.64
N ALA A 457 -16.77 -25.15 4.43
CA ALA A 457 -16.78 -24.98 5.88
C ALA A 457 -15.96 -26.03 6.69
N GLY A 458 -14.91 -26.60 6.08
CA GLY A 458 -14.00 -27.57 6.68
C GLY A 458 -12.75 -27.73 5.83
N ARG A 459 -11.59 -27.87 6.48
CA ARG A 459 -10.30 -28.08 5.80
C ARG A 459 -10.28 -29.48 5.16
N LYS A 460 -10.58 -29.57 3.86
CA LYS A 460 -10.18 -30.71 3.03
C LYS A 460 -8.68 -30.67 2.75
N ASP A 461 -8.15 -31.73 2.14
CA ASP A 461 -6.82 -31.65 1.55
C ASP A 461 -6.85 -30.63 0.40
N ILE A 462 -5.88 -29.71 0.38
CA ILE A 462 -5.78 -28.70 -0.67
C ILE A 462 -5.53 -29.32 -2.05
N GLN A 463 -4.97 -30.54 -2.10
CA GLN A 463 -4.84 -31.31 -3.34
C GLN A 463 -6.19 -31.88 -3.82
N GLU A 464 -7.12 -32.20 -2.91
CA GLU A 464 -8.49 -32.61 -3.29
C GLU A 464 -9.28 -31.44 -3.89
N ASP A 465 -9.23 -30.26 -3.25
CA ASP A 465 -9.89 -29.06 -3.77
C ASP A 465 -9.23 -28.55 -5.07
N LEU A 466 -7.90 -28.70 -5.22
CA LEU A 466 -7.19 -28.43 -6.47
C LEU A 466 -7.60 -29.40 -7.59
N ASN A 467 -7.75 -30.69 -7.27
CA ASN A 467 -8.24 -31.69 -8.23
C ASN A 467 -9.67 -31.37 -8.67
N LEU A 468 -10.54 -30.97 -7.74
CA LEU A 468 -11.91 -30.54 -8.04
C LEU A 468 -11.91 -29.29 -8.95
N ALA A 469 -11.11 -28.28 -8.63
CA ALA A 469 -10.99 -27.07 -9.45
C ALA A 469 -10.47 -27.37 -10.87
N ALA A 470 -9.49 -28.28 -11.00
CA ALA A 470 -8.96 -28.73 -12.29
C ALA A 470 -10.00 -29.53 -13.09
N GLN A 471 -10.78 -30.39 -12.43
CA GLN A 471 -11.87 -31.15 -13.04
C GLN A 471 -12.96 -30.21 -13.57
N GLU A 472 -13.45 -29.27 -12.75
CA GLU A 472 -14.47 -28.28 -13.13
C GLU A 472 -14.01 -27.46 -14.36
N TYR A 473 -12.75 -27.00 -14.37
CA TYR A 473 -12.18 -26.32 -15.53
C TYR A 473 -12.24 -27.20 -16.79
N GLN A 474 -11.76 -28.46 -16.71
CA GLN A 474 -11.73 -29.39 -17.85
C GLN A 474 -13.12 -29.82 -18.34
N SER A 475 -14.12 -29.96 -17.46
CA SER A 475 -15.49 -30.30 -17.86
C SER A 475 -16.30 -29.10 -18.35
N SER A 476 -15.87 -27.87 -18.06
CA SER A 476 -16.52 -26.65 -18.52
C SER A 476 -16.31 -26.39 -20.02
N CYS A 477 -17.22 -25.64 -20.63
CA CYS A 477 -16.99 -25.08 -21.97
C CYS A 477 -15.86 -24.04 -22.02
N ILE A 478 -15.38 -23.57 -20.86
CA ILE A 478 -14.35 -22.53 -20.74
C ILE A 478 -12.99 -23.06 -21.18
N HIS A 479 -12.62 -24.29 -20.83
CA HIS A 479 -11.33 -24.88 -21.23
C HIS A 479 -11.17 -24.93 -22.76
N ALA A 480 -12.19 -25.42 -23.47
CA ALA A 480 -12.19 -25.44 -24.94
C ALA A 480 -12.17 -24.02 -25.54
N ASN A 481 -12.89 -23.07 -24.94
CA ASN A 481 -12.90 -21.68 -25.39
C ASN A 481 -11.53 -20.99 -25.19
N VAL A 482 -10.90 -21.18 -24.03
CA VAL A 482 -9.58 -20.61 -23.70
C VAL A 482 -8.51 -21.14 -24.64
N ASN A 483 -8.43 -22.47 -24.86
CA ASN A 483 -7.44 -23.03 -25.79
C ASN A 483 -7.64 -22.51 -27.22
N LYS A 484 -8.90 -22.36 -27.67
CA LYS A 484 -9.22 -21.75 -28.97
C LYS A 484 -8.75 -20.29 -29.06
N LEU A 485 -9.08 -19.45 -28.07
CA LEU A 485 -8.68 -18.03 -28.06
C LEU A 485 -7.15 -17.85 -28.01
N ILE A 486 -6.45 -18.73 -27.27
CA ILE A 486 -4.97 -18.76 -27.25
C ILE A 486 -4.45 -19.14 -28.64
N GLN A 487 -5.00 -20.19 -29.27
CA GLN A 487 -4.61 -20.60 -30.62
C GLN A 487 -4.81 -19.48 -31.65
N GLU A 488 -5.94 -18.77 -31.62
CA GLU A 488 -6.22 -17.62 -32.49
C GLU A 488 -5.23 -16.47 -32.28
N ALA A 489 -4.81 -16.21 -31.03
CA ALA A 489 -3.79 -15.22 -30.71
C ALA A 489 -2.40 -15.59 -31.26
N PHE A 490 -1.98 -16.86 -31.12
CA PHE A 490 -0.73 -17.36 -31.69
C PHE A 490 -0.77 -17.38 -33.23
N GLN A 491 -1.91 -17.64 -33.86
CA GLN A 491 -2.06 -17.52 -35.32
C GLN A 491 -1.94 -16.06 -35.80
N SER A 492 -2.49 -15.11 -35.03
CA SER A 492 -2.54 -13.69 -35.40
C SER A 492 -1.24 -12.94 -35.14
N HIS A 493 -0.48 -13.34 -34.11
CA HIS A 493 0.71 -12.62 -33.64
C HIS A 493 1.99 -13.46 -33.62
N SER A 494 1.94 -14.69 -34.17
CA SER A 494 3.03 -15.67 -34.11
C SER A 494 3.48 -15.86 -32.65
N ASP A 495 4.77 -16.14 -32.43
CA ASP A 495 5.38 -16.32 -31.11
C ASP A 495 5.77 -14.98 -30.42
N ASN A 496 5.15 -13.85 -30.75
CA ASN A 496 5.50 -12.55 -30.17
C ASN A 496 4.97 -12.40 -28.72
N VAL A 497 5.77 -12.89 -27.76
CA VAL A 497 5.45 -12.92 -26.33
C VAL A 497 5.05 -11.53 -25.76
N GLU A 498 5.62 -10.44 -26.25
CA GLU A 498 5.29 -9.08 -25.79
C GLU A 498 3.85 -8.67 -26.16
N VAL A 499 3.36 -9.11 -27.33
CA VAL A 499 1.98 -8.88 -27.79
C VAL A 499 1.03 -9.92 -27.20
N LEU A 500 1.48 -11.17 -27.05
CA LEU A 500 0.67 -12.26 -26.52
C LEU A 500 0.31 -12.06 -25.04
N CYS A 501 1.23 -11.64 -24.17
CA CYS A 501 0.94 -11.58 -22.72
C CYS A 501 -0.27 -10.68 -22.37
N PRO A 502 -0.41 -9.45 -22.90
CA PRO A 502 -1.62 -8.64 -22.71
C PRO A 502 -2.91 -9.27 -23.26
N ILE A 503 -2.82 -10.11 -24.30
CA ILE A 503 -3.97 -10.86 -24.82
C ILE A 503 -4.33 -12.00 -23.87
N LEU A 504 -3.33 -12.73 -23.35
CA LEU A 504 -3.52 -13.80 -22.37
C LEU A 504 -4.16 -13.28 -21.06
N VAL A 505 -3.78 -12.08 -20.59
CA VAL A 505 -4.44 -11.42 -19.44
C VAL A 505 -5.93 -11.21 -19.72
N LYS A 506 -6.28 -10.65 -20.88
CA LYS A 506 -7.68 -10.46 -21.29
C LYS A 506 -8.46 -11.77 -21.38
N ILE A 507 -7.85 -12.81 -21.96
CA ILE A 507 -8.45 -14.15 -22.03
C ILE A 507 -8.74 -14.66 -20.62
N ALA A 508 -7.78 -14.60 -19.70
CA ALA A 508 -7.95 -15.06 -18.33
C ALA A 508 -9.06 -14.29 -17.58
N HIS A 509 -9.04 -12.95 -17.62
CA HIS A 509 -10.06 -12.11 -16.95
C HIS A 509 -11.49 -12.35 -17.47
N GLN A 510 -11.63 -12.54 -18.79
CA GLN A 510 -12.94 -12.83 -19.41
C GLN A 510 -13.46 -14.23 -19.04
N ASN A 511 -12.57 -15.21 -18.94
CA ASN A 511 -12.88 -16.63 -18.75
C ASN A 511 -12.76 -17.10 -17.28
N ARG A 512 -12.81 -16.18 -16.30
CA ARG A 512 -12.83 -16.51 -14.86
C ARG A 512 -13.83 -17.61 -14.52
N LEU A 513 -13.38 -18.58 -13.74
CA LEU A 513 -14.08 -19.82 -13.45
C LEU A 513 -15.01 -19.66 -12.24
N CYS A 514 -14.76 -18.68 -11.36
CA CYS A 514 -15.67 -18.31 -10.25
C CYS A 514 -17.11 -18.03 -10.68
N LYS A 515 -17.34 -17.64 -11.95
CA LYS A 515 -18.66 -17.43 -12.56
C LYS A 515 -19.54 -18.69 -12.56
N ILE A 516 -18.96 -19.88 -12.33
CA ILE A 516 -19.70 -21.13 -12.12
C ILE A 516 -20.28 -21.21 -10.70
N LEU A 517 -19.55 -20.74 -9.68
CA LEU A 517 -20.03 -20.68 -8.28
C LEU A 517 -20.98 -19.50 -8.05
N PHE A 518 -20.73 -18.39 -8.75
CA PHE A 518 -21.51 -17.17 -8.68
C PHE A 518 -22.05 -16.79 -10.08
N PRO A 519 -22.99 -17.58 -10.63
CA PRO A 519 -23.75 -17.16 -11.80
C PRO A 519 -24.61 -15.94 -11.41
N TYR A 520 -24.52 -14.86 -12.21
CA TYR A 520 -25.21 -13.59 -11.99
C TYR A 520 -26.74 -13.73 -11.85
#